data_AF-A0A1I6CYT8-F1
#
_entry.id   AF-A0A1I6CYT8-F1
#
_cell.length_a   1.000
_cell.length_b   1.000
_cell.length_c   1.000
_cell.angle_alpha   90.00
_cell.angle_beta   90.00
_cell.angle_gamma   90.00
#
_symmetry.space_group_name_H-M   'P 1'
#
loop_
_entity.id
_entity.type
_entity.pdbx_description
1 polymer ?
#
loop_
_entity_poly.entity_id
_entity_poly.type
_entity_poly.pdbx_seq_one_letter_code
_entity_poly.pdbx_strand_id
1 'polypeptide(L)'
;MKLLIGQILPYITVTLFTLGILYRLGRWAGARIIHNITLSPWLDTNGQVAVRIGSEAFLFRNLFKFDIGLWAGAFLMHFALLNILGGHIVGFGLLGEQFALIPGLGISPELSKEMSDLLGTVFGILLFVALLYLLYRRVAMEKVKLVTKTSDNLWLIYLLVLVGVGNIMRLFHPFHVEYELVRDYIVALALFQPVVNMELLNNGFFLVHYLLVQILLIVFPFSKLMHLFGMFAERWIVNRVYKDPAPGLPNVDVAAARKAGLGLPSGDAVEGGM
;
A
#
# COMPACT_ATOMS: atom_id res chain seq x y z
N MET A 1 -0.10 29.60 9.78
CA MET A 1 0.25 28.17 9.63
C MET A 1 -0.91 27.24 10.00
N LYS A 2 -1.50 27.35 11.21
CA LYS A 2 -2.62 26.49 11.67
C LYS A 2 -3.86 26.51 10.76
N LEU A 3 -4.30 27.69 10.32
CA LEU A 3 -5.43 27.80 9.39
C LEU A 3 -5.18 27.05 8.07
N LEU A 4 -4.03 27.30 7.44
CA LEU A 4 -3.71 26.67 6.16
C LEU A 4 -3.53 25.16 6.30
N ILE A 5 -2.61 24.72 7.16
CA ILE A 5 -2.22 23.29 7.28
C ILE A 5 -3.28 22.47 8.01
N GLY A 6 -3.90 23.05 9.04
CA GLY A 6 -4.81 22.35 9.94
C GLY A 6 -6.29 22.46 9.58
N GLN A 7 -6.73 23.50 8.87
CA GLN A 7 -8.15 23.63 8.48
C GLN A 7 -8.35 23.41 6.98
N ILE A 8 -7.60 24.12 6.13
CA ILE A 8 -7.91 24.20 4.70
C ILE A 8 -7.30 23.05 3.91
N LEU A 9 -6.00 22.82 4.09
CA LEU A 9 -5.24 21.82 3.34
C LEU A 9 -5.78 20.38 3.49
N PRO A 10 -6.39 19.94 4.62
CA PRO A 10 -6.93 18.59 4.74
C PRO A 10 -8.03 18.30 3.72
N TYR A 11 -8.92 19.26 3.47
CA TYR A 11 -9.99 19.11 2.47
C TYR A 11 -9.42 19.03 1.05
N ILE A 12 -8.39 19.85 0.74
CA ILE A 12 -7.69 19.79 -0.55
C ILE A 12 -7.00 18.42 -0.70
N THR A 13 -6.34 17.97 0.36
CA THR A 13 -5.61 16.70 0.40
C THR A 13 -6.53 15.53 0.10
N VAL A 14 -7.64 15.39 0.83
CA VAL A 14 -8.61 14.31 0.62
C VAL A 14 -9.18 14.38 -0.80
N THR A 15 -9.55 15.57 -1.28
CA THR A 15 -10.06 15.77 -2.64
C THR A 15 -9.08 15.29 -3.71
N LEU A 16 -7.83 15.75 -3.66
CA LEU A 16 -6.80 15.39 -4.65
C LEU A 16 -6.40 13.92 -4.56
N PHE A 17 -6.29 13.38 -3.35
CA PHE A 17 -6.00 11.96 -3.15
C PHE A 17 -7.09 11.08 -3.75
N THR A 18 -8.36 11.33 -3.42
CA THR A 18 -9.50 10.55 -3.91
C THR A 18 -9.67 10.68 -5.42
N LEU A 19 -9.73 11.91 -5.96
CA LEU A 19 -9.89 12.11 -7.40
C LEU A 19 -8.69 11.58 -8.18
N GLY A 20 -7.47 11.73 -7.66
CA GLY A 20 -6.26 11.21 -8.28
C GLY A 20 -6.25 9.68 -8.35
N ILE A 21 -6.67 9.00 -7.27
CA ILE A 21 -6.81 7.53 -7.27
C ILE A 21 -7.86 7.11 -8.31
N LEU A 22 -9.05 7.71 -8.29
CA LEU A 22 -10.12 7.37 -9.23
C LEU A 22 -9.69 7.58 -10.69
N TYR A 23 -9.01 8.70 -10.97
CA TYR A 23 -8.44 8.97 -12.29
C TYR A 23 -7.43 7.90 -12.71
N ARG A 24 -6.50 7.52 -11.81
CA ARG A 24 -5.46 6.53 -12.11
C ARG A 24 -6.05 5.15 -12.35
N LEU A 25 -6.97 4.71 -11.50
CA LEU A 25 -7.67 3.44 -11.63
C LEU A 25 -8.52 3.41 -12.91
N GLY A 26 -9.26 4.49 -13.21
CA GLY A 26 -10.04 4.61 -14.44
C GLY A 26 -9.16 4.53 -15.70
N ARG A 27 -7.99 5.16 -15.68
CA ARG A 27 -7.01 5.05 -16.78
C ARG A 27 -6.48 3.64 -16.98
N TRP A 28 -6.22 2.90 -15.89
CA TRP A 28 -5.78 1.51 -15.97
C TRP A 28 -6.90 0.60 -16.48
N ALA A 29 -8.12 0.77 -15.98
CA ALA A 29 -9.28 0.01 -16.41
C ALA A 29 -9.65 0.28 -17.88
N GLY A 30 -9.45 1.51 -18.37
CA GLY A 30 -9.69 1.89 -19.77
C GLY A 30 -8.56 1.53 -20.74
N ALA A 31 -7.39 1.10 -20.26
CA ALA A 31 -6.26 0.76 -21.12
C ALA A 31 -6.56 -0.51 -21.92
N ARG A 32 -6.60 -0.39 -23.26
CA ARG A 32 -6.86 -1.52 -24.14
C ARG A 32 -5.63 -2.42 -24.24
N ILE A 33 -5.82 -3.71 -23.98
CA ILE A 33 -4.82 -4.74 -24.25
C ILE A 33 -4.90 -5.06 -25.75
N ILE A 34 -3.89 -4.64 -26.50
CA ILE A 34 -3.86 -4.81 -27.96
C ILE A 34 -3.32 -6.20 -28.35
N HIS A 35 -2.57 -6.86 -27.46
CA HIS A 35 -1.93 -8.15 -27.75
C HIS A 35 -2.09 -9.13 -26.58
N ASN A 36 -2.38 -10.39 -26.91
CA ASN A 36 -2.40 -11.47 -25.94
C ASN A 36 -0.95 -11.82 -25.56
N ILE A 37 -0.54 -11.46 -24.34
CA ILE A 37 0.74 -11.88 -23.78
C ILE A 37 0.49 -13.20 -23.05
N THR A 38 0.66 -14.32 -23.74
CA THR A 38 0.69 -15.65 -23.10
C THR A 38 2.05 -15.82 -22.44
N LEU A 39 2.13 -15.59 -21.13
CA LEU A 39 3.27 -16.07 -20.36
C LEU A 39 3.16 -17.59 -20.21
N SER A 40 4.30 -18.28 -20.28
CA SER A 40 4.56 -19.72 -20.06
C SER A 40 3.65 -20.39 -19.02
N PRO A 41 3.41 -21.73 -19.07
CA PRO A 41 2.20 -22.38 -18.59
C PRO A 41 1.65 -21.74 -17.32
N TRP A 42 0.51 -21.07 -17.49
CA TRP A 42 -0.19 -20.37 -16.43
C TRP A 42 -1.00 -21.38 -15.62
N LEU A 43 -1.31 -21.04 -14.36
CA LEU A 43 -2.00 -21.93 -13.44
C LEU A 43 -3.42 -22.26 -13.95
N ASP A 44 -3.84 -23.52 -13.79
CA ASP A 44 -5.06 -24.05 -14.41
C ASP A 44 -6.35 -23.66 -13.66
N THR A 45 -6.24 -23.25 -12.39
CA THR A 45 -7.41 -22.91 -11.55
C THR A 45 -7.31 -21.53 -10.91
N ASN A 46 -8.47 -20.89 -10.73
CA ASN A 46 -8.58 -19.60 -10.02
C ASN A 46 -8.04 -19.66 -8.58
N GLY A 47 -8.18 -20.80 -7.91
CA GLY A 47 -7.63 -21.01 -6.56
C GLY A 47 -6.10 -20.97 -6.55
N GLN A 48 -5.46 -21.68 -7.48
CA GLN A 48 -4.00 -21.62 -7.62
C GLN A 48 -3.52 -20.21 -7.97
N VAL A 49 -4.24 -19.51 -8.86
CA VAL A 49 -3.95 -18.10 -9.19
C VAL A 49 -4.00 -17.26 -7.92
N ALA A 50 -5.10 -17.32 -7.15
CA ALA A 50 -5.29 -16.57 -5.92
C ALA A 50 -4.16 -16.84 -4.90
N VAL A 51 -3.76 -18.10 -4.71
CA VAL A 51 -2.63 -18.47 -3.83
C VAL A 51 -1.31 -17.88 -4.34
N ARG A 52 -1.07 -17.90 -5.66
CA ARG A 52 0.12 -17.26 -6.24
C ARG A 52 0.09 -15.74 -6.07
N ILE A 53 -1.06 -15.09 -6.25
CA ILE A 53 -1.18 -13.63 -6.01
C ILE A 53 -0.93 -13.32 -4.53
N GLY A 54 -1.63 -14.02 -3.63
CA GLY A 54 -1.52 -13.81 -2.20
C GLY A 54 -0.10 -14.04 -1.69
N SER A 55 0.58 -15.10 -2.14
CA SER A 55 1.97 -15.35 -1.75
C SER A 55 2.95 -14.30 -2.26
N GLU A 56 2.74 -13.73 -3.45
CA GLU A 56 3.54 -12.57 -3.89
C GLU A 56 3.18 -11.30 -3.13
N ALA A 57 1.91 -11.10 -2.76
CA ALA A 57 1.46 -9.89 -2.10
C ALA A 57 1.87 -9.80 -0.63
N PHE A 58 1.74 -10.90 0.11
CA PHE A 58 1.94 -10.94 1.56
C PHE A 58 3.29 -11.50 1.98
N LEU A 59 3.86 -12.43 1.20
CA LEU A 59 5.09 -13.12 1.56
C LEU A 59 6.27 -12.75 0.68
N PHE A 60 6.06 -11.92 -0.36
CA PHE A 60 7.08 -11.54 -1.33
C PHE A 60 7.87 -12.75 -1.84
N ARG A 61 7.15 -13.84 -2.18
CA ARG A 61 7.73 -15.16 -2.43
C ARG A 61 8.87 -15.15 -3.45
N ASN A 62 8.75 -14.39 -4.54
CA ASN A 62 9.86 -14.30 -5.50
C ASN A 62 11.10 -13.61 -4.91
N LEU A 63 10.90 -12.53 -4.16
CA LEU A 63 11.99 -11.84 -3.47
C LEU A 63 12.69 -12.78 -2.47
N PHE A 64 11.93 -13.59 -1.72
CA PHE A 64 12.50 -14.57 -0.81
C PHE A 64 13.44 -15.55 -1.52
N LYS A 65 13.07 -15.98 -2.73
CA LYS A 65 13.86 -16.93 -3.53
C LYS A 65 15.10 -16.32 -4.18
N PHE A 66 15.00 -15.09 -4.67
CA PHE A 66 16.03 -14.50 -5.53
C PHE A 66 16.91 -13.46 -4.84
N ASP A 67 16.44 -12.86 -3.73
CA ASP A 67 17.13 -11.77 -3.06
C ASP A 67 16.70 -11.67 -1.59
N ILE A 68 17.22 -12.58 -0.75
CA ILE A 68 16.81 -12.67 0.66
C ILE A 68 17.10 -11.38 1.45
N GLY A 69 18.14 -10.63 1.07
CA GLY A 69 18.46 -9.34 1.69
C GLY A 69 17.38 -8.30 1.40
N LEU A 70 17.02 -8.14 0.12
CA LEU A 70 15.91 -7.27 -0.25
C LEU A 70 14.59 -7.74 0.38
N TRP A 71 14.35 -9.06 0.41
CA TRP A 71 13.17 -9.63 1.03
C TRP A 71 13.05 -9.23 2.50
N ALA A 72 14.10 -9.42 3.30
CA ALA A 72 14.08 -9.10 4.72
C ALA A 72 13.79 -7.61 4.95
N GLY A 73 14.48 -6.72 4.24
CA GLY A 73 14.25 -5.28 4.35
C GLY A 73 12.87 -4.85 3.89
N ALA A 74 12.41 -5.35 2.73
CA ALA A 74 11.12 -4.99 2.17
C ALA A 74 9.97 -5.54 3.00
N PHE A 75 10.07 -6.79 3.47
CA PHE A 75 9.07 -7.44 4.31
C PHE A 75 8.90 -6.71 5.64
N LEU A 76 10.00 -6.47 6.37
CA LEU A 76 9.95 -5.74 7.63
C LEU A 76 9.41 -4.31 7.46
N MET A 77 9.83 -3.62 6.39
CA MET A 77 9.33 -2.28 6.07
C MET A 77 7.81 -2.29 5.85
N HIS A 78 7.29 -3.15 4.97
CA HIS A 78 5.85 -3.20 4.69
C HIS A 78 5.04 -3.71 5.88
N PHE A 79 5.54 -4.72 6.60
CA PHE A 79 4.87 -5.24 7.79
C PHE A 79 4.74 -4.16 8.86
N ALA A 80 5.82 -3.41 9.15
CA ALA A 80 5.77 -2.29 10.08
C ALA A 80 4.86 -1.16 9.57
N LEU A 81 4.94 -0.81 8.29
CA LEU A 81 4.08 0.20 7.68
C LEU A 81 2.59 -0.14 7.80
N LEU A 82 2.21 -1.38 7.51
CA LEU A 82 0.82 -1.84 7.61
C LEU A 82 0.31 -1.79 9.06
N ASN A 83 1.14 -2.21 10.03
CA ASN A 83 0.78 -2.12 11.44
C ASN A 83 0.66 -0.66 11.91
N ILE A 84 1.54 0.24 11.46
CA ILE A 84 1.43 1.67 11.76
C ILE A 84 0.16 2.25 11.15
N LEU A 85 -0.13 1.97 9.88
CA LEU A 85 -1.33 2.48 9.21
C LEU A 85 -2.60 1.96 9.89
N GLY A 86 -2.63 0.66 10.20
CA GLY A 86 -3.71 0.05 10.97
C GLY A 86 -3.84 0.68 12.36
N GLY A 87 -2.73 0.90 13.06
CA GLY A 87 -2.68 1.55 14.35
C GLY A 87 -3.16 3.01 14.33
N HIS A 88 -2.93 3.76 13.24
CA HIS A 88 -3.52 5.09 13.08
C HIS A 88 -5.04 5.01 12.97
N ILE A 89 -5.55 4.11 12.13
CA ILE A 89 -7.01 3.98 11.91
C ILE A 89 -7.71 3.49 13.18
N VAL A 90 -7.23 2.39 13.74
CA VAL A 90 -7.83 1.71 14.88
C VAL A 90 -7.56 2.49 16.18
N GLY A 91 -6.33 2.98 16.37
CA GLY A 91 -5.94 3.73 17.56
C GLY A 91 -6.68 5.06 17.70
N PHE A 92 -6.85 5.84 16.63
CA PHE A 92 -7.65 7.07 16.69
C PHE A 92 -9.14 6.78 16.83
N GLY A 93 -9.64 5.74 16.13
CA GLY A 93 -11.07 5.39 16.16
C GLY A 93 -11.53 4.81 17.51
N LEU A 94 -10.66 4.04 18.16
CA LEU A 94 -10.95 3.31 19.39
C LEU A 94 -10.12 3.79 20.60
N LEU A 95 -9.46 4.94 20.48
CA LEU A 95 -8.64 5.54 21.56
C LEU A 95 -7.55 4.62 22.13
N GLY A 96 -7.01 3.71 21.32
CA GLY A 96 -6.06 2.69 21.77
C GLY A 96 -6.66 1.57 22.63
N GLU A 97 -7.99 1.48 22.73
CA GLU A 97 -8.71 0.51 23.57
C GLU A 97 -9.13 -0.77 22.81
N GLN A 98 -8.62 -0.99 21.60
CA GLN A 98 -9.06 -2.09 20.75
C GLN A 98 -8.86 -3.49 21.35
N PHE A 99 -7.89 -3.68 22.24
CA PHE A 99 -7.63 -4.98 22.86
C PHE A 99 -8.59 -5.25 24.02
N ALA A 100 -9.07 -4.19 24.70
CA ALA A 100 -10.09 -4.30 25.74
C ALA A 100 -11.45 -4.74 25.18
N LEU A 101 -11.69 -4.50 23.88
CA LEU A 101 -12.93 -4.88 23.20
C LEU A 101 -12.97 -6.37 22.78
N ILE A 102 -11.87 -7.12 22.91
CA ILE A 102 -11.81 -8.52 22.51
C ILE A 102 -12.46 -9.40 23.60
N PRO A 103 -13.59 -10.07 23.30
CA PRO A 103 -14.27 -10.89 24.31
C PRO A 103 -13.38 -12.03 24.80
N GLY A 104 -13.35 -12.25 26.11
CA GLY A 104 -12.65 -13.38 26.73
C GLY A 104 -11.17 -13.14 27.07
N LEU A 105 -10.57 -12.00 26.69
CA LEU A 105 -9.19 -11.68 27.08
C LEU A 105 -9.07 -10.99 28.44
N GLY A 106 -10.13 -10.33 28.93
CA GLY A 106 -10.12 -9.66 30.23
C GLY A 106 -9.13 -8.49 30.34
N ILE A 107 -8.74 -7.89 29.21
CA ILE A 107 -7.79 -6.78 29.13
C ILE A 107 -8.50 -5.49 29.56
N SER A 108 -7.90 -4.74 30.50
CA SER A 108 -8.43 -3.43 30.90
C SER A 108 -8.16 -2.36 29.83
N PRO A 109 -8.95 -1.27 29.77
CA PRO A 109 -8.71 -0.15 28.86
C PRO A 109 -7.30 0.44 28.99
N GLU A 110 -6.78 0.56 30.22
CA GLU A 110 -5.45 1.09 30.51
C GLU A 110 -4.37 0.21 29.90
N LEU A 111 -4.44 -1.11 30.11
CA LEU A 111 -3.51 -2.06 29.52
C LEU A 111 -3.59 -2.04 27.98
N SER A 112 -4.79 -1.89 27.41
CA SER A 112 -4.93 -1.77 25.95
C SER A 112 -4.24 -0.51 25.42
N LYS A 113 -4.36 0.64 26.10
CA LYS A 113 -3.68 1.88 25.70
C LYS A 113 -2.15 1.73 25.76
N GLU A 114 -1.63 1.14 26.83
CA GLU A 114 -0.19 0.85 26.97
C GLU A 114 0.31 -0.09 25.87
N MET A 115 -0.42 -1.17 25.57
CA MET A 115 -0.09 -2.08 24.48
C MET A 115 -0.11 -1.37 23.13
N SER A 116 -1.09 -0.49 22.90
CA SER A 116 -1.21 0.28 21.66
C SER A 116 -0.05 1.25 21.48
N ASP A 117 0.34 1.95 22.55
CA ASP A 117 1.49 2.86 22.52
C ASP A 117 2.81 2.11 22.29
N LEU A 118 3.00 0.98 22.99
CA LEU A 118 4.16 0.12 22.81
C LEU A 118 4.26 -0.41 21.37
N LEU A 119 3.18 -0.95 20.82
CA LEU A 119 3.15 -1.46 19.44
C LEU A 119 3.42 -0.34 18.43
N GLY A 120 2.81 0.83 18.62
CA GLY A 120 3.07 2.01 17.79
C GLY A 120 4.54 2.41 17.80
N THR A 121 5.17 2.40 18.97
CA THR A 121 6.59 2.73 19.14
C THR A 121 7.51 1.67 18.51
N VAL A 122 7.27 0.39 18.78
CA VAL A 122 8.06 -0.73 18.24
C VAL A 122 8.01 -0.75 16.72
N PHE A 123 6.81 -0.66 16.13
CA PHE A 123 6.67 -0.66 14.68
C PHE A 123 7.20 0.65 14.06
N GLY A 124 7.07 1.79 14.75
CA GLY A 124 7.68 3.06 14.35
C GLY A 124 9.20 2.97 14.18
N ILE A 125 9.87 2.39 15.18
CA ILE A 125 11.32 2.15 15.14
C ILE A 125 11.68 1.13 14.06
N LEU A 126 10.94 0.01 13.98
CA LEU A 126 11.17 -1.04 12.99
C LEU A 126 11.05 -0.50 11.56
N LEU A 127 10.02 0.32 11.28
CA LEU A 127 9.84 0.96 9.98
C LEU A 127 11.02 1.89 9.66
N PHE A 128 11.46 2.70 10.62
CA PHE A 128 12.58 3.62 10.42
C PHE A 128 13.88 2.87 10.09
N VAL A 129 14.20 1.82 10.86
CA VAL A 129 15.39 0.97 10.64
C VAL A 129 15.31 0.24 9.29
N ALA A 130 14.15 -0.30 8.94
CA ALA A 130 13.96 -0.97 7.66
C ALA A 130 14.12 -0.01 6.47
N LEU A 131 13.63 1.23 6.59
CA LEU A 131 13.85 2.27 5.57
C LEU A 131 15.33 2.66 5.45
N LEU A 132 16.06 2.79 6.56
CA LEU A 132 17.51 3.03 6.54
C LEU A 132 18.25 1.89 5.84
N TYR A 133 17.91 0.64 6.16
CA TYR A 133 18.48 -0.53 5.50
C TYR A 133 18.23 -0.50 3.98
N LEU A 134 16.99 -0.24 3.55
CA LEU A 134 16.64 -0.18 2.12
C LEU A 134 17.35 0.97 1.40
N LEU A 135 17.50 2.13 2.05
CA LEU A 135 18.25 3.25 1.51
C LEU A 135 19.73 2.91 1.40
N TYR A 136 20.33 2.35 2.45
CA TYR A 136 21.71 1.88 2.45
C TYR A 136 21.96 0.89 1.31
N ARG A 137 21.10 -0.11 1.16
CA ARG A 137 21.17 -1.11 0.09
C ARG A 137 21.22 -0.46 -1.30
N ARG A 138 20.43 0.59 -1.50
CA ARG A 138 20.31 1.30 -2.78
C ARG A 138 21.54 2.14 -3.11
N VAL A 139 22.23 2.67 -2.12
CA VAL A 139 23.45 3.49 -2.31
C VAL A 139 24.74 2.67 -2.28
N ALA A 140 24.77 1.56 -1.52
CA ALA A 140 25.97 0.76 -1.30
C ALA A 140 26.15 -0.38 -2.31
N MET A 141 25.06 -0.95 -2.84
CA MET A 141 25.15 -2.06 -3.80
C MET A 141 25.19 -1.55 -5.24
N GLU A 142 26.32 -1.76 -5.93
CA GLU A 142 26.54 -1.28 -7.31
C GLU A 142 25.43 -1.75 -8.27
N LYS A 143 25.07 -3.04 -8.22
CA LYS A 143 24.00 -3.61 -9.06
C LYS A 143 22.66 -2.90 -8.87
N VAL A 144 22.34 -2.47 -7.66
CA VAL A 144 21.09 -1.78 -7.33
C VAL A 144 21.16 -0.32 -7.74
N LYS A 145 22.31 0.31 -7.53
CA LYS A 145 22.57 1.69 -7.89
C LYS A 145 22.43 1.92 -9.40
N LEU A 146 22.91 0.98 -10.22
CA LEU A 146 22.80 1.04 -11.69
C LEU A 146 21.35 1.09 -12.21
N VAL A 147 20.41 0.48 -11.49
CA VAL A 147 18.98 0.47 -11.87
C VAL A 147 18.14 1.47 -11.05
N THR A 148 18.78 2.27 -10.21
CA THR A 148 18.12 3.20 -9.30
C THR A 148 17.77 4.51 -10.01
N LYS A 149 16.50 4.93 -9.90
CA LYS A 149 16.10 6.29 -10.30
C LYS A 149 16.21 7.24 -9.10
N THR A 150 16.51 8.51 -9.35
CA THR A 150 16.56 9.56 -8.29
C THR A 150 15.29 9.59 -7.45
N SER A 151 14.13 9.42 -8.09
CA SER A 151 12.84 9.34 -7.41
C SER A 151 12.79 8.27 -6.31
N ASP A 152 13.51 7.16 -6.48
CA ASP A 152 13.46 6.04 -5.53
C ASP A 152 14.15 6.40 -4.21
N ASN A 153 15.31 7.07 -4.30
CA ASN A 153 16.02 7.57 -3.13
C ASN A 153 15.23 8.68 -2.43
N LEU A 154 14.65 9.61 -3.22
CA LEU A 154 13.86 10.70 -2.67
C LEU A 154 12.65 10.20 -1.87
N TRP A 155 11.96 9.16 -2.35
CA TRP A 155 10.85 8.55 -1.59
C TRP A 155 11.30 7.91 -0.28
N LEU A 156 12.42 7.18 -0.28
CA LEU A 156 12.95 6.59 0.96
C LEU A 156 13.38 7.66 1.96
N ILE A 157 14.05 8.71 1.51
CA ILE A 157 14.44 9.85 2.35
C ILE A 157 13.20 10.56 2.89
N TYR A 158 12.20 10.80 2.04
CA TYR A 158 10.94 11.42 2.45
C TYR A 158 10.24 10.62 3.54
N LEU A 159 10.11 9.30 3.36
CA LEU A 159 9.50 8.41 4.34
C LEU A 159 10.32 8.33 5.63
N LEU A 160 11.65 8.36 5.55
CA LEU A 160 12.51 8.44 6.73
C LEU A 160 12.24 9.71 7.55
N VAL A 161 12.13 10.87 6.89
CA VAL A 161 11.80 12.12 7.58
C VAL A 161 10.39 12.03 8.18
N LEU A 162 9.40 11.58 7.42
CA LEU A 162 8.01 11.46 7.88
C LEU A 162 7.90 10.56 9.12
N VAL A 163 8.49 9.37 9.06
CA VAL A 163 8.50 8.40 10.17
C VAL A 163 9.36 8.90 11.33
N GLY A 164 10.49 9.56 11.05
CA GLY A 164 11.34 10.16 12.07
C GLY A 164 10.59 11.21 12.90
N VAL A 165 9.87 12.12 12.24
CA VAL A 165 9.02 13.11 12.92
C VAL A 165 7.89 12.42 13.70
N GLY A 166 7.28 11.37 13.16
CA GLY A 166 6.28 10.55 13.88
C GLY A 166 6.84 9.89 15.14
N ASN A 167 8.03 9.29 15.05
CA ASN A 167 8.71 8.67 16.18
C ASN A 167 9.12 9.69 17.25
N ILE A 168 9.44 10.93 16.88
CA ILE A 168 9.72 11.98 17.86
C ILE A 168 8.49 12.22 18.76
N MET A 169 7.28 12.26 18.20
CA MET A 169 6.05 12.42 19.00
C MET A 169 5.78 11.23 19.92
N ARG A 170 6.27 10.02 19.60
CA ARG A 170 6.11 8.86 20.49
C ARG A 170 7.20 8.80 21.57
N LEU A 171 8.45 9.04 21.21
CA LEU A 171 9.61 8.81 22.07
C LEU A 171 9.90 9.96 23.05
N PHE A 172 9.45 11.18 22.75
CA PHE A 172 9.74 12.35 23.55
C PHE A 172 8.47 12.93 24.17
N HIS A 173 8.33 12.75 25.48
CA HIS A 173 7.18 13.19 26.27
C HIS A 173 6.72 14.65 26.02
N PRO A 174 7.61 15.66 25.85
CA PRO A 174 7.17 17.03 25.58
C PRO A 174 6.44 17.23 24.25
N PHE A 175 6.57 16.28 23.32
CA PHE A 175 5.95 16.32 22.00
C PHE A 175 4.88 15.24 21.82
N HIS A 176 4.53 14.53 22.89
CA HIS A 176 3.54 13.46 22.86
C HIS A 176 2.17 13.99 22.43
N VAL A 177 1.45 13.15 21.70
CA VAL A 177 0.12 13.45 21.17
C VAL A 177 -0.81 12.32 21.53
N GLU A 178 -1.76 12.63 22.41
CA GLU A 178 -2.81 11.71 22.85
C GLU A 178 -3.80 11.39 21.71
N TYR A 179 -4.34 10.17 21.73
CA TYR A 179 -5.28 9.71 20.70
C TYR A 179 -6.57 10.55 20.69
N GLU A 180 -7.03 10.98 21.86
CA GLU A 180 -8.24 11.79 22.06
C GLU A 180 -8.17 13.11 21.29
N LEU A 181 -7.04 13.82 21.37
CA LEU A 181 -6.84 15.09 20.67
C LEU A 181 -6.94 14.92 19.15
N VAL A 182 -6.36 13.84 18.62
CA VAL A 182 -6.39 13.55 17.18
C VAL A 182 -7.80 13.13 16.74
N ARG A 183 -8.50 12.30 17.51
CA ARG A 183 -9.88 11.90 17.24
C ARG A 183 -10.80 13.12 17.17
N ASP A 184 -10.76 13.99 18.17
CA ASP A 184 -11.63 15.17 18.24
C ASP A 184 -11.37 16.12 17.07
N TYR A 185 -10.10 16.28 16.68
CA TYR A 185 -9.71 17.03 15.50
C TYR A 185 -10.27 16.43 14.20
N ILE A 186 -10.14 15.12 14.00
CA ILE A 186 -10.67 14.42 12.81
C ILE A 186 -12.20 14.54 12.75
N VAL A 187 -12.88 14.34 13.88
CA VAL A 187 -14.35 14.46 13.98
C VAL A 187 -14.79 15.89 13.64
N ALA A 188 -14.13 16.90 14.19
CA ALA A 188 -14.45 18.29 13.90
C ALA A 188 -14.25 18.63 12.42
N LEU A 189 -13.16 18.17 11.78
CA LEU A 189 -12.98 18.32 10.33
C LEU A 189 -14.10 17.64 9.53
N ALA A 190 -14.49 16.42 9.91
CA ALA A 190 -15.55 15.66 9.25
C ALA A 190 -16.93 16.33 9.40
N LEU A 191 -17.17 17.01 10.53
CA LEU A 191 -18.38 17.79 10.80
C LEU A 191 -18.28 19.25 10.31
N PHE A 192 -17.25 19.58 9.53
CA PHE A 192 -16.99 20.91 8.98
C PHE A 192 -16.94 22.02 10.05
N GLN A 193 -16.44 21.70 11.23
CA GLN A 193 -16.28 22.64 12.34
C GLN A 193 -14.90 23.35 12.28
N PRO A 194 -14.80 24.58 12.83
CA PRO A 194 -13.51 25.25 12.98
C PRO A 194 -12.59 24.52 13.98
N VAL A 195 -11.37 24.19 13.54
CA VAL A 195 -10.36 23.48 14.35
C VAL A 195 -9.15 24.34 14.72
N VAL A 196 -9.09 25.60 14.23
CA VAL A 196 -7.91 26.48 14.35
C VAL A 196 -7.47 26.72 15.81
N ASN A 197 -8.40 26.67 16.76
CA ASN A 197 -8.16 26.91 18.18
C ASN A 197 -7.94 25.62 18.99
N MET A 198 -7.94 24.45 18.35
CA MET A 198 -7.71 23.18 19.05
C MET A 198 -6.27 23.08 19.53
N GLU A 199 -6.11 22.54 20.75
CA GLU A 199 -4.82 22.37 21.40
C GLU A 199 -3.82 21.57 20.57
N LEU A 200 -4.30 20.54 19.86
CA LEU A 200 -3.49 19.70 18.96
C LEU A 200 -2.65 20.53 17.97
N LEU A 201 -3.21 21.62 17.44
CA LEU A 201 -2.53 22.47 16.46
C LEU A 201 -1.43 23.36 17.08
N ASN A 202 -1.25 23.35 18.41
CA ASN A 202 -0.12 23.98 19.08
C ASN A 202 1.14 23.11 19.01
N ASN A 203 1.01 21.80 18.80
CA ASN A 203 2.16 20.91 18.70
C ASN A 203 2.82 21.05 17.31
N GLY A 204 4.03 21.60 17.29
CA GLY A 204 4.79 21.83 16.05
C GLY A 204 5.17 20.54 15.32
N PHE A 205 5.53 19.48 16.06
CA PHE A 205 5.85 18.18 15.47
C PHE A 205 4.63 17.53 14.84
N PHE A 206 3.45 17.67 15.48
CA PHE A 206 2.20 17.25 14.88
C PHE A 206 1.94 17.98 13.57
N LEU A 207 2.04 19.31 13.54
CA LEU A 207 1.83 20.07 12.30
C LEU A 207 2.80 19.69 11.18
N VAL A 208 4.08 19.45 11.50
CA VAL A 208 5.08 19.01 10.53
C VAL A 208 4.77 17.60 10.03
N HIS A 209 4.52 16.65 10.93
CA HIS A 209 4.14 15.29 10.56
C HIS A 209 2.89 15.29 9.68
N TYR A 210 1.87 16.04 10.10
CA TYR A 210 0.60 16.14 9.39
C TYR A 210 0.75 16.82 8.02
N LEU A 211 1.58 17.85 7.89
CA LEU A 211 1.92 18.43 6.59
C LEU A 211 2.60 17.40 5.67
N LEU A 212 3.56 16.63 6.19
CA LEU A 212 4.24 15.58 5.42
C LEU A 212 3.26 14.46 5.00
N VAL A 213 2.31 14.09 5.85
CA VAL A 213 1.25 13.15 5.47
C VAL A 213 0.35 13.75 4.38
N GLN A 214 -0.03 15.03 4.49
CA GLN A 214 -0.84 15.69 3.48
C GLN A 214 -0.14 15.76 2.11
N ILE A 215 1.14 16.14 2.08
CA ILE A 215 1.95 16.13 0.86
C ILE A 215 2.07 14.71 0.29
N LEU A 216 2.30 13.71 1.15
CA LEU A 216 2.36 12.30 0.75
C LEU A 216 1.08 11.90 0.03
N LEU A 217 -0.09 12.19 0.60
CA LEU A 217 -1.38 11.83 0.04
C LEU A 217 -1.68 12.60 -1.26
N ILE A 218 -1.35 13.88 -1.34
CA ILE A 218 -1.54 14.67 -2.58
C ILE A 218 -0.71 14.07 -3.74
N VAL A 219 0.54 13.68 -3.47
CA VAL A 219 1.46 13.16 -4.50
C VAL A 219 1.24 11.66 -4.75
N PHE A 220 0.68 10.93 -3.78
CA PHE A 220 0.45 9.48 -3.84
C PHE A 220 -0.10 9.00 -5.19
N PRO A 221 -1.25 9.50 -5.71
CA PRO A 221 -1.87 8.99 -6.94
C PRO A 221 -1.03 9.18 -8.21
N PHE A 222 -0.03 10.05 -8.16
CA PHE A 222 0.85 10.38 -9.27
C PHE A 222 2.25 9.77 -9.13
N SER A 223 2.47 8.95 -8.11
CA SER A 223 3.78 8.38 -7.77
C SER A 223 3.83 6.86 -7.91
N LYS A 224 5.01 6.29 -7.60
CA LYS A 224 5.23 4.84 -7.54
C LYS A 224 4.51 4.18 -6.36
N LEU A 225 4.03 4.95 -5.38
CA LEU A 225 3.26 4.41 -4.25
C LEU A 225 1.91 3.82 -4.68
N MET A 226 1.41 4.17 -5.86
CA MET A 226 0.27 3.52 -6.49
C MET A 226 0.46 2.02 -6.78
N HIS A 227 1.67 1.46 -6.58
CA HIS A 227 1.91 0.01 -6.68
C HIS A 227 0.96 -0.81 -5.80
N LEU A 228 0.51 -0.28 -4.65
CA LEU A 228 -0.46 -0.93 -3.77
C LEU A 228 -1.74 -1.32 -4.53
N PHE A 229 -2.24 -0.42 -5.39
CA PHE A 229 -3.42 -0.69 -6.19
C PHE A 229 -3.06 -1.35 -7.53
N GLY A 230 -1.90 -0.98 -8.10
CA GLY A 230 -1.41 -1.51 -9.38
C GLY A 230 -1.21 -3.02 -9.37
N MET A 231 -0.75 -3.61 -8.26
CA MET A 231 -0.55 -5.06 -8.15
C MET A 231 -1.85 -5.87 -8.33
N PHE A 232 -3.01 -5.29 -8.02
CA PHE A 232 -4.32 -5.90 -8.20
C PHE A 232 -4.94 -5.54 -9.56
N ALA A 233 -4.70 -4.30 -10.04
CA ALA A 233 -5.24 -3.81 -11.32
C ALA A 233 -4.54 -4.40 -12.55
N GLU A 234 -3.20 -4.52 -12.53
CA GLU A 234 -2.43 -5.13 -13.62
C GLU A 234 -2.73 -6.62 -13.80
N ARG A 235 -3.23 -7.29 -12.76
CA ARG A 235 -3.65 -8.70 -12.85
C ARG A 235 -5.10 -8.87 -13.31
N TRP A 236 -5.95 -7.86 -13.19
CA TRP A 236 -7.25 -7.83 -13.89
C TRP A 236 -7.10 -7.79 -15.42
N ILE A 237 -5.93 -7.33 -15.89
CA ILE A 237 -5.48 -7.35 -17.29
C ILE A 237 -4.94 -8.75 -17.68
N VAL A 238 -4.66 -9.63 -16.72
CA VAL A 238 -4.17 -11.00 -16.94
C VAL A 238 -5.23 -12.00 -16.47
N ASN A 239 -6.17 -12.32 -17.36
CA ASN A 239 -6.80 -13.64 -17.48
C ASN A 239 -7.96 -13.54 -18.48
N ARG A 240 -7.62 -13.54 -19.77
CA ARG A 240 -8.44 -14.32 -20.69
C ARG A 240 -7.57 -15.50 -21.08
N VAL A 241 -7.82 -16.67 -20.49
CA VAL A 241 -7.42 -17.94 -21.10
C VAL A 241 -8.12 -17.95 -22.44
N TYR A 242 -7.39 -17.58 -23.47
CA TYR A 242 -7.96 -17.36 -24.77
C TYR A 242 -8.05 -18.74 -25.42
N LYS A 243 -9.25 -19.33 -25.44
CA LYS A 243 -9.52 -20.64 -26.07
C LYS A 243 -9.52 -20.57 -27.60
N ASP A 244 -9.59 -19.37 -28.18
CA ASP A 244 -9.61 -19.12 -29.63
C ASP A 244 -8.39 -18.26 -30.05
N PRO A 245 -8.28 -17.68 -31.26
CA PRO A 245 -7.35 -16.58 -31.57
C PRO A 245 -8.02 -15.18 -31.66
N ALA A 246 -7.24 -14.11 -31.42
CA ALA A 246 -7.59 -12.69 -31.57
C ALA A 246 -8.63 -12.41 -32.68
N PRO A 247 -9.88 -11.90 -32.48
CA PRO A 247 -10.70 -11.53 -33.63
C PRO A 247 -9.98 -10.42 -34.41
N GLY A 248 -9.68 -10.68 -35.69
CA GLY A 248 -8.96 -9.74 -36.55
C GLY A 248 -7.44 -9.95 -36.65
N LEU A 249 -6.89 -11.08 -36.18
CA LEU A 249 -5.55 -11.51 -36.59
C LEU A 249 -5.56 -11.75 -38.12
N PRO A 250 -4.70 -11.06 -38.90
CA PRO A 250 -4.59 -11.33 -40.32
C PRO A 250 -4.24 -12.81 -40.52
N ASN A 251 -4.99 -13.50 -41.38
CA ASN A 251 -4.75 -14.89 -41.81
C ASN A 251 -5.12 -16.02 -40.84
N VAL A 252 -5.99 -15.79 -39.84
CA VAL A 252 -6.55 -16.92 -39.04
C VAL A 252 -8.06 -16.98 -39.19
N ASP A 253 -8.52 -17.70 -40.21
CA ASP A 253 -9.91 -18.15 -40.29
C ASP A 253 -10.09 -19.34 -39.34
N VAL A 254 -10.61 -19.05 -38.15
CA VAL A 254 -10.85 -20.01 -37.07
C VAL A 254 -11.81 -21.12 -37.50
N ALA A 255 -12.79 -20.79 -38.34
CA ALA A 255 -13.75 -21.77 -38.84
C ALA A 255 -13.09 -22.72 -39.83
N ALA A 256 -12.26 -22.20 -40.74
CA ALA A 256 -11.48 -23.01 -41.68
C ALA A 256 -10.43 -23.88 -40.96
N ALA A 257 -9.74 -23.35 -39.95
CA ALA A 257 -8.74 -24.09 -39.18
C ALA A 257 -9.35 -25.28 -38.40
N ARG A 258 -10.51 -25.08 -37.75
CA ARG A 258 -11.27 -26.16 -37.10
C ARG A 258 -11.77 -27.19 -38.10
N LYS A 259 -12.25 -26.77 -39.28
CA LYS A 259 -12.69 -27.67 -40.35
C LYS A 259 -11.53 -28.48 -40.94
N ALA A 260 -10.31 -27.94 -40.90
CA ALA A 260 -9.09 -28.59 -41.36
C ALA A 260 -8.43 -29.52 -40.31
N GLY A 261 -9.02 -29.67 -39.12
CA GLY A 261 -8.48 -30.54 -38.07
C GLY A 261 -7.19 -30.05 -37.42
N LEU A 262 -6.83 -28.77 -37.62
CA LEU A 262 -5.73 -28.14 -36.90
C LEU A 262 -6.16 -28.00 -35.43
N GLY A 263 -5.44 -28.67 -34.53
CA GLY A 263 -5.78 -28.90 -33.12
C GLY A 263 -5.93 -27.63 -32.27
N LEU A 264 -6.97 -26.86 -32.55
CA LEU A 264 -7.53 -25.89 -31.63
C LEU A 264 -8.39 -26.67 -30.64
N PRO A 265 -8.19 -26.52 -29.33
CA PRO A 265 -8.97 -27.26 -28.33
C PRO A 265 -10.46 -27.01 -28.57
N SER A 266 -11.20 -28.05 -28.94
CA SER A 266 -12.67 -28.00 -28.88
C SER A 266 -13.06 -27.83 -27.42
N GLY A 267 -14.16 -27.11 -27.18
CA GLY A 267 -14.62 -26.72 -25.84
C GLY A 267 -14.88 -27.85 -24.84
N ASP A 268 -14.68 -29.11 -25.22
CA ASP A 268 -15.13 -30.32 -24.52
C ASP A 268 -14.01 -31.38 -24.33
N ALA A 269 -12.72 -31.02 -24.36
CA ALA A 269 -11.64 -31.98 -24.04
C ALA A 269 -11.57 -32.26 -22.51
N VAL A 270 -12.41 -33.23 -22.15
CA VAL A 270 -12.51 -34.09 -20.98
C VAL A 270 -11.20 -34.33 -20.20
N GLU A 271 -11.34 -34.29 -18.88
CA GLU A 271 -10.63 -35.06 -17.85
C GLU A 271 -9.85 -36.28 -18.40
N GLY A 272 -8.52 -36.30 -18.23
CA GLY A 272 -7.74 -37.48 -18.62
C GLY A 272 -6.25 -37.36 -18.41
N GLY A 273 -5.81 -37.64 -17.17
CA GLY A 273 -4.54 -38.30 -16.82
C GLY A 273 -3.22 -37.80 -17.42
N MET A 274 -2.43 -37.10 -16.61
CA MET A 274 -1.21 -37.62 -15.94
C MET A 274 -0.56 -36.51 -15.12
#